data_AF-A0A101MEQ9-F1
#
_entry.id   AF-A0A101MEQ9-F1
#
_cell.length_a   1.000
_cell.length_b   1.000
_cell.length_c   1.000
_cell.angle_alpha   90.00
_cell.angle_beta   90.00
_cell.angle_gamma   90.00
#
_symmetry.space_group_name_H-M   'P 1'
#
loop_
_entity.id
_entity.type
_entity.pdbx_description
1 polymer ?
#
loop_
_entity_poly.entity_id
_entity_poly.type
_entity_poly.pdbx_seq_one_letter_code
_entity_poly.pdbx_strand_id
1 'polypeptide(L)'
;MDAIALQLGLGPTRADFDNPGVLNAINPNPLTGFAHGPIPNNNEEWKPTAYTSAIAAGAKKIRYRGSRHHGYPPVPNAPVALNKENTGVCDVMVNGAQMCGLVFADQVALWRHLRNEHSGASKYMLFIY
;
A
#
# COMPACT_ATOMS: atom_id res chain seq x y z
N MET A 1 40.75 -35.57 26.24
CA MET A 1 40.22 -34.30 26.79
C MET A 1 39.59 -33.59 25.61
N ASP A 2 38.30 -33.85 25.36
CA ASP A 2 37.61 -33.25 24.23
C ASP A 2 36.65 -32.20 24.77
N ALA A 3 36.99 -30.94 24.48
CA ALA A 3 36.22 -29.78 24.87
C ALA A 3 34.95 -29.72 24.02
N ILE A 4 33.82 -30.05 24.63
CA ILE A 4 32.48 -29.73 24.10
C ILE A 4 32.34 -28.21 24.18
N ALA A 5 32.54 -27.54 23.05
CA ALA A 5 32.24 -26.12 22.93
C ALA A 5 30.71 -25.94 22.97
N LEU A 6 30.20 -25.46 24.11
CA LEU A 6 28.85 -24.93 24.20
C LEU A 6 28.76 -23.70 23.30
N GLN A 7 28.07 -23.83 22.17
CA GLN A 7 27.66 -22.72 21.33
C GLN A 7 26.63 -21.90 22.14
N LEU A 8 27.10 -20.88 22.85
CA LEU A 8 26.25 -19.84 23.43
C LEU A 8 25.70 -19.01 22.27
N GLY A 9 24.64 -19.52 21.64
CA GLY A 9 24.03 -18.99 20.44
C GLY A 9 23.46 -17.60 20.67
N LEU A 10 24.05 -16.61 20.00
CA LEU A 10 23.40 -15.34 19.67
C LEU A 10 22.02 -15.68 19.11
N GLY A 11 20.96 -15.03 19.61
CA GLY A 11 19.57 -15.31 19.24
C GLY A 11 19.31 -15.26 17.72
N PRO A 12 18.07 -15.51 17.29
CA PRO A 12 17.74 -15.63 15.88
C PRO A 12 18.23 -14.42 15.08
N THR A 13 18.89 -14.71 13.96
CA THR A 13 19.38 -13.74 12.99
C THR A 13 18.27 -13.36 12.01
N ARG A 14 18.45 -12.27 11.25
CA ARG A 14 17.52 -11.90 10.18
C ARG A 14 17.24 -13.05 9.21
N ALA A 15 18.27 -13.81 8.86
CA ALA A 15 18.17 -14.92 7.91
C ALA A 15 17.22 -16.03 8.42
N ASP A 16 17.11 -16.20 9.74
CA ASP A 16 16.21 -17.17 10.35
C ASP A 16 14.72 -16.79 10.17
N PHE A 17 14.43 -15.55 9.76
CA PHE A 17 13.09 -15.06 9.45
C PHE A 17 12.83 -14.90 7.95
N ASP A 18 13.83 -15.09 7.10
CA ASP A 18 13.67 -14.98 5.65
C ASP A 18 12.93 -16.23 5.12
N ASN A 19 11.66 -16.05 4.74
CA ASN A 19 10.84 -17.10 4.13
C ASN A 19 10.66 -16.81 2.62
N PRO A 20 11.36 -17.52 1.73
CA PRO A 20 11.24 -17.29 0.28
C PRO A 20 9.82 -17.47 -0.25
N GLY A 21 9.00 -18.31 0.40
CA GLY A 21 7.60 -18.49 0.06
C GLY A 21 6.77 -17.24 0.32
N VAL A 22 7.10 -16.46 1.36
CA VAL A 22 6.46 -15.17 1.65
C VAL A 22 7.05 -14.05 0.80
N LEU A 23 8.38 -14.01 0.67
CA LEU A 23 9.08 -12.96 -0.08
C LEU A 23 8.73 -12.95 -1.57
N ASN A 24 8.44 -14.11 -2.16
CA ASN A 24 8.08 -14.25 -3.58
C ASN A 24 6.57 -14.40 -3.81
N ALA A 25 5.74 -14.38 -2.76
CA ALA A 25 4.30 -14.49 -2.92
C ALA A 25 3.69 -13.20 -3.52
N ILE A 26 2.64 -13.38 -4.33
CA ILE A 26 1.85 -12.27 -4.88
C ILE A 26 1.24 -11.48 -3.73
N ASN A 27 1.53 -10.18 -3.66
CA ASN A 27 1.05 -9.27 -2.62
C ASN A 27 0.16 -8.16 -3.20
N PRO A 28 -1.09 -8.01 -2.76
CA PRO A 28 -1.83 -8.88 -1.84
C PRO A 28 -2.19 -10.23 -2.44
N ASN A 29 -2.53 -11.18 -1.57
CA ASN A 29 -3.01 -12.49 -1.98
C ASN A 29 -4.30 -12.36 -2.81
N PRO A 30 -4.36 -12.91 -4.04
CA PRO A 30 -5.49 -12.71 -4.95
C PRO A 30 -6.79 -13.40 -4.49
N LEU A 31 -6.71 -14.43 -3.64
CA LEU A 31 -7.88 -15.17 -3.15
C LEU A 31 -8.46 -14.56 -1.89
N THR A 32 -7.59 -14.17 -0.95
CA THR A 32 -8.02 -13.73 0.38
C THR A 32 -8.09 -12.19 0.49
N GLY A 33 -7.36 -11.47 -0.36
CA GLY A 33 -7.24 -10.01 -0.31
C GLY A 33 -6.34 -9.50 0.82
N PHE A 34 -5.69 -10.39 1.58
CA PHE A 34 -4.76 -10.01 2.63
C PHE A 34 -3.36 -9.75 2.07
N ALA A 35 -2.74 -8.68 2.55
CA ALA A 35 -1.36 -8.36 2.25
C ALA A 35 -0.42 -8.98 3.29
N HIS A 36 0.72 -9.53 2.85
CA HIS A 36 1.78 -10.04 3.74
C HIS A 36 2.98 -9.10 3.83
N GLY A 37 2.86 -7.90 3.24
CA GLY A 37 3.86 -6.84 3.26
C GLY A 37 3.29 -5.56 2.65
N PRO A 38 4.11 -4.52 2.45
CA PRO A 38 3.66 -3.26 1.86
C PRO A 38 3.04 -3.46 0.48
N ILE A 39 1.88 -2.85 0.25
CA ILE A 39 1.11 -2.98 -0.99
C ILE A 39 1.78 -2.17 -2.09
N PRO A 40 2.19 -2.79 -3.21
CA PRO A 40 2.86 -2.07 -4.29
C PRO A 40 2.01 -0.92 -4.83
N ASN A 41 2.63 0.24 -5.00
CA ASN A 41 2.02 1.38 -5.68
C ASN A 41 2.49 1.40 -7.14
N ASN A 42 1.88 0.57 -7.98
CA ASN A 42 2.29 0.41 -9.39
C ASN A 42 2.22 1.70 -10.22
N ASN A 43 1.63 2.77 -9.68
CA ASN A 43 1.47 4.05 -10.34
C ASN A 43 1.79 5.22 -9.38
N GLU A 44 2.98 5.23 -8.78
CA GLU A 44 3.36 6.20 -7.72
C GLU A 44 3.11 7.67 -8.10
N GLU A 45 3.45 8.04 -9.34
CA GLU A 45 3.31 9.41 -9.84
C GLU A 45 1.93 9.70 -10.44
N TRP A 46 1.07 8.69 -10.57
CA TRP A 46 -0.20 8.86 -11.26
C TRP A 46 -1.19 9.63 -10.40
N LYS A 47 -1.71 10.73 -10.97
CA LYS A 47 -2.77 11.55 -10.39
C LYS A 47 -3.95 11.64 -11.37
N PRO A 48 -5.20 11.68 -10.88
CA PRO A 48 -6.35 11.95 -11.73
C PRO A 48 -6.24 13.32 -12.42
N THR A 49 -6.71 13.47 -13.66
CA THR A 49 -6.69 14.79 -14.36
C THR A 49 -7.44 15.88 -13.59
N ALA A 50 -8.56 15.53 -12.95
CA ALA A 50 -9.27 16.48 -12.08
C ALA A 50 -8.40 17.01 -10.93
N TYR A 51 -7.45 16.19 -10.44
CA TYR A 51 -6.49 16.62 -9.44
C TYR A 51 -5.50 17.63 -10.02
N THR A 52 -4.87 17.30 -11.16
CA THR A 52 -3.87 18.18 -11.78
C THR A 52 -4.49 19.51 -12.23
N SER A 53 -5.70 19.50 -12.80
CA SER A 53 -6.43 20.71 -13.17
C SER A 53 -6.79 21.58 -11.95
N ALA A 54 -7.20 20.99 -10.83
CA ALA A 54 -7.52 21.75 -9.63
C ALA A 54 -6.27 22.35 -8.96
N ILE A 55 -5.14 21.65 -8.95
CA ILE A 55 -3.85 22.22 -8.51
C ILE A 55 -3.45 23.39 -9.41
N ALA A 56 -3.55 23.22 -10.74
CA ALA A 56 -3.27 24.29 -11.70
C ALA A 56 -4.17 25.52 -11.50
N ALA A 57 -5.42 25.32 -11.06
CA ALA A 57 -6.35 26.38 -10.70
C ALA A 57 -6.13 26.98 -9.29
N GLY A 58 -5.09 26.56 -8.57
CA GLY A 58 -4.73 27.09 -7.24
C GLY A 58 -5.47 26.45 -6.06
N ALA A 59 -6.13 25.31 -6.24
CA ALA A 59 -6.82 24.63 -5.15
C ALA A 59 -5.83 24.08 -4.11
N LYS A 60 -6.01 24.46 -2.83
CA LYS A 60 -5.20 23.95 -1.71
C LYS A 60 -5.65 22.58 -1.19
N LYS A 61 -6.90 22.19 -1.46
CA LYS A 61 -7.50 20.92 -1.02
C LYS A 61 -8.46 20.41 -2.09
N ILE A 62 -8.19 19.21 -2.59
CA ILE A 62 -9.02 18.58 -3.64
C ILE A 62 -9.82 17.46 -2.98
N ARG A 63 -11.15 17.57 -3.01
CA ARG A 63 -12.05 16.49 -2.57
C ARG A 63 -12.40 15.63 -3.77
N TYR A 64 -11.60 14.60 -3.98
CA TYR A 64 -11.91 13.57 -4.96
C TYR A 64 -12.90 12.56 -4.36
N ARG A 65 -14.06 12.35 -4.99
CA ARG A 65 -14.92 11.19 -4.71
C ARG A 65 -14.64 10.13 -5.77
N GLY A 66 -14.11 8.98 -5.35
CA GLY A 66 -13.74 7.87 -6.24
C GLY A 66 -14.89 7.19 -6.99
N SER A 67 -16.11 7.69 -6.87
CA SER A 67 -17.31 7.03 -7.40
C SER A 67 -17.60 7.32 -8.89
N ARG A 68 -16.72 8.03 -9.62
CA ARG A 68 -16.91 8.25 -11.06
C ARG A 68 -15.62 8.03 -11.83
N HIS A 69 -15.22 6.77 -12.00
CA HIS A 69 -14.08 6.39 -12.86
C HIS A 69 -14.37 6.52 -14.37
N HIS A 70 -15.55 6.98 -14.77
CA HIS A 70 -15.88 7.32 -16.15
C HIS A 70 -15.27 8.69 -16.52
N GLY A 71 -13.99 8.72 -16.91
CA GLY A 71 -13.36 9.93 -17.46
C GLY A 71 -11.92 10.21 -17.06
N TYR A 72 -11.24 9.30 -16.36
CA TYR A 72 -9.80 9.47 -16.08
C TYR A 72 -8.93 8.91 -17.20
N PRO A 73 -7.71 9.48 -17.39
CA PRO A 73 -6.72 8.86 -18.26
C PRO A 73 -6.49 7.41 -17.82
N PRO A 74 -6.22 6.50 -18.76
CA PRO A 74 -5.97 5.11 -18.43
C PRO A 74 -4.87 5.02 -17.37
N VAL A 75 -5.12 4.26 -16.31
CA VAL A 75 -4.09 3.98 -15.30
C VAL A 75 -3.03 3.12 -16.00
N PRO A 76 -1.75 3.55 -16.06
CA PRO A 76 -0.72 2.90 -16.88
C PRO A 76 -0.54 1.42 -16.54
N ASN A 77 -0.53 1.10 -15.24
CA ASN A 77 -0.39 -0.26 -14.74
C ASN A 77 -1.65 -0.71 -14.01
N ALA A 78 -1.92 -2.02 -14.05
CA ALA A 78 -2.99 -2.61 -13.28
C ALA A 78 -2.84 -2.23 -11.79
N PRO A 79 -3.83 -1.51 -11.22
CA PRO A 79 -3.77 -1.13 -9.82
C PRO A 79 -4.04 -2.34 -8.94
N VAL A 80 -3.54 -2.28 -7.71
CA VAL A 80 -3.49 -3.40 -6.77
C VAL A 80 -4.71 -3.35 -5.85
N ALA A 81 -5.14 -4.49 -5.31
CA ALA A 81 -6.13 -4.48 -4.24
C ALA A 81 -5.53 -3.86 -2.98
N LEU A 82 -6.35 -3.16 -2.18
CA LEU A 82 -5.94 -2.82 -0.81
C LEU A 82 -6.21 -4.01 0.10
N ASN A 83 -5.57 -4.03 1.27
CA ASN A 83 -5.82 -5.04 2.28
C ASN A 83 -7.31 -5.04 2.65
N LYS A 84 -7.91 -6.23 2.70
CA LYS A 84 -9.34 -6.41 2.99
C LYS A 84 -9.69 -5.91 4.39
N GLU A 85 -8.82 -6.17 5.36
CA GLU A 85 -8.95 -5.63 6.70
C GLU A 85 -8.16 -4.33 6.80
N ASN A 86 -8.90 -3.26 7.05
CA ASN A 86 -8.32 -1.94 7.18
C ASN A 86 -8.09 -1.64 8.67
N THR A 87 -6.84 -1.77 9.11
CA THR A 87 -6.41 -1.56 10.50
C THR A 87 -6.27 -0.08 10.89
N GLY A 88 -6.57 0.85 9.98
CA GLY A 88 -6.30 2.28 10.16
C GLY A 88 -4.86 2.67 9.84
N VAL A 89 -4.05 1.75 9.30
CA VAL A 89 -2.67 2.00 8.85
C VAL A 89 -2.64 2.07 7.32
N CYS A 90 -1.86 2.99 6.77
CA CYS A 90 -1.60 3.02 5.33
C CYS A 90 -0.51 2.00 4.97
N ASP A 91 -0.94 0.85 4.44
CA ASP A 91 -0.05 -0.25 4.05
C ASP A 91 0.60 -0.05 2.66
N VAL A 92 0.39 1.10 2.01
CA VAL A 92 0.90 1.35 0.66
C VAL A 92 2.41 1.56 0.69
N MET A 93 3.09 0.95 -0.28
CA MET A 93 4.52 1.12 -0.51
C MET A 93 4.83 2.51 -1.07
N VAL A 94 5.87 3.12 -0.53
CA VAL A 94 6.50 4.36 -0.96
C VAL A 94 7.99 4.10 -1.17
N ASN A 95 8.60 4.79 -2.14
CA ASN A 95 10.03 4.67 -2.43
C ASN A 95 10.48 3.21 -2.69
N GLY A 96 9.62 2.39 -3.31
CA GLY A 96 9.93 1.03 -3.77
C GLY A 96 10.14 -0.07 -2.72
N ALA A 97 10.25 0.26 -1.42
CA ALA A 97 10.43 -0.74 -0.37
C ALA A 97 9.89 -0.35 1.01
N GLN A 98 9.53 0.93 1.22
CA GLN A 98 9.11 1.42 2.52
C GLN A 98 7.58 1.44 2.58
N MET A 99 7.00 1.05 3.71
CA MET A 99 5.57 1.27 3.95
C MET A 99 5.31 2.73 4.32
N CYS A 100 4.25 3.34 3.79
CA CYS A 100 3.82 4.68 4.21
C CYS A 100 3.63 4.74 5.73
N GLY A 101 2.87 3.78 6.28
CA GLY A 101 2.79 3.53 7.72
C GLY A 101 2.09 4.61 8.53
N LEU A 102 1.49 5.62 7.89
CA LEU A 102 0.67 6.61 8.59
C LEU A 102 -0.54 5.94 9.21
N VAL A 103 -0.79 6.28 10.47
CA VAL A 103 -1.89 5.76 11.28
C VAL A 103 -3.00 6.79 11.36
N PHE A 104 -4.25 6.34 11.21
CA PHE A 104 -5.44 7.17 11.20
C PHE A 104 -6.43 6.70 12.25
N ALA A 105 -7.04 7.65 12.95
CA ALA A 105 -8.05 7.36 13.97
C ALA A 105 -9.37 6.86 13.38
N ASP A 106 -9.64 7.13 12.11
CA ASP A 106 -10.86 6.75 11.43
C ASP A 106 -10.61 6.38 9.96
N GLN A 107 -11.49 5.53 9.45
CA GLN A 107 -11.46 5.04 8.08
C GLN A 107 -11.54 6.17 7.06
N VAL A 108 -12.35 7.21 7.32
CA VAL A 108 -12.55 8.31 6.38
C VAL A 108 -11.26 9.10 6.16
N ALA A 109 -10.48 9.31 7.22
CA ALA A 109 -9.18 9.97 7.17
C ALA A 109 -8.16 9.14 6.37
N LEU A 110 -8.09 7.83 6.61
CA LEU A 110 -7.23 6.93 5.83
C LEU A 110 -7.62 6.89 4.35
N TRP A 111 -8.92 6.74 4.04
CA TRP A 111 -9.38 6.77 2.66
C TRP A 111 -9.05 8.10 1.98
N ARG A 112 -9.15 9.23 2.71
CA ARG A 112 -8.75 10.53 2.18
C ARG A 112 -7.26 10.59 1.90
N HIS A 113 -6.43 10.06 2.79
CA HIS A 113 -5.00 9.96 2.57
C HIS A 113 -4.65 9.10 1.35
N LEU A 114 -5.24 7.90 1.24
CA LEU A 114 -5.05 7.01 0.09
C LEU A 114 -5.41 7.69 -1.25
N ARG A 115 -6.47 8.51 -1.31
CA ARG A 115 -6.80 9.28 -2.53
C ARG A 115 -5.75 10.29 -2.90
N ASN A 116 -5.28 11.04 -1.91
CA ASN A 116 -4.49 12.23 -2.15
C ASN A 116 -3.03 11.86 -2.37
N GLU A 117 -2.53 10.94 -1.56
CA GLU A 117 -1.11 10.56 -1.55
C GLU A 117 -0.87 9.32 -2.44
N HIS A 118 -1.81 8.36 -2.46
CA HIS A 118 -1.64 7.04 -3.11
C HIS A 118 -2.70 6.72 -4.18
N SER A 119 -3.11 7.74 -4.93
CA SER A 119 -4.13 7.67 -5.99
C SER A 119 -3.93 6.55 -7.01
N GLY A 120 -2.67 6.20 -7.30
CA GLY A 120 -2.30 5.17 -8.26
C GLY A 120 -2.26 3.74 -7.74
N ALA A 121 -2.40 3.55 -6.42
CA ALA A 121 -2.18 2.25 -5.77
C ALA A 121 -3.38 1.31 -5.88
N SER A 122 -4.62 1.83 -5.87
CA SER A 122 -5.82 0.98 -5.68
C SER A 122 -6.82 0.99 -6.84
N LYS A 123 -7.30 -0.21 -7.21
CA LYS A 123 -8.20 -0.46 -8.35
C LYS A 123 -9.63 0.00 -8.13
N TYR A 124 -10.06 -0.01 -6.88
CA TYR A 124 -11.43 0.23 -6.49
C TYR A 124 -11.45 1.08 -5.26
N MET A 125 -11.65 2.38 -5.47
CA MET A 125 -12.15 3.22 -4.40
C MET A 125 -13.67 3.16 -4.29
N LEU A 126 -14.19 1.94 -4.40
CA LEU A 126 -15.60 1.61 -4.53
C LEU A 126 -15.85 0.33 -3.73
N PHE A 127 -16.01 0.48 -2.42
CA PHE A 127 -17.01 -0.28 -1.64
C PHE A 127 -17.48 0.62 -0.50
N ILE A 128 -18.65 1.23 -0.69
CA ILE A 128 -19.57 1.53 0.39
C ILE A 128 -20.67 0.49 0.20
N TYR A 129 -20.76 -0.48 1.10
CA TYR A 129 -21.99 -0.86 1.81
C TYR A 129 -21.56 -1.51 3.13
#